data_AF-A0A068SZ85-F1
#
_entry.id   AF-A0A068SZ85-F1
#
_cell.length_a   1.000
_cell.length_b   1.000
_cell.length_c   1.000
_cell.angle_alpha   90.00
_cell.angle_beta   90.00
_cell.angle_gamma   90.00
#
_symmetry.space_group_name_H-M   'P 1'
#
loop_
_entity.id
_entity.type
_entity.pdbx_description
1 polymer ?
#
loop_
_entity_poly.entity_id
_entity_poly.type
_entity_poly.pdbx_seq_one_letter_code
_entity_poly.pdbx_strand_id
1 'polypeptide(L)'
;MFVLNKPRSSGPYPDRDIGCQEALEQPFLELAKGLTPDNVAETAGGNLPPVLKGLALRAENVGWTVEEAEVAISELAQNLLDEMSLM
;
A
#
# COMPACT_ATOMS: atom_id res chain seq x y z
N MET A 1 10.98 7.40 -9.99
CA MET A 1 9.57 7.53 -10.39
C MET A 1 9.01 6.11 -10.44
N PHE A 2 8.15 5.72 -9.50
CA PHE A 2 7.52 4.40 -9.54
C PHE A 2 6.38 4.45 -10.57
N VAL A 3 6.33 3.46 -11.46
CA VAL A 3 5.19 3.27 -12.35
C VAL A 3 4.25 2.29 -11.64
N LEU A 4 3.06 2.76 -11.27
CA LEU A 4 2.04 1.90 -10.67
C LEU A 4 1.29 1.15 -11.77
N ASN A 5 1.06 -0.14 -11.55
CA ASN A 5 0.18 -0.92 -12.42
C ASN A 5 -1.25 -0.38 -12.28
N LYS A 6 -1.95 -0.23 -13.40
CA LYS A 6 -3.37 0.14 -13.43
C LYS A 6 -4.26 -1.08 -13.16
N PRO A 7 -5.48 -0.90 -12.62
CA PRO A 7 -6.43 -1.99 -12.47
C PRO A 7 -6.86 -2.55 -13.83
N ARG A 8 -7.36 -3.79 -13.82
CA ARG A 8 -7.84 -4.49 -15.03
C ARG A 8 -9.11 -3.86 -15.62
N SER A 9 -9.94 -3.29 -14.76
CA SER A 9 -11.18 -2.58 -15.08
C SER A 9 -11.41 -1.48 -14.04
N SER A 10 -12.23 -0.47 -14.33
CA SER A 10 -12.63 0.56 -13.36
C SER A 10 -13.70 0.08 -12.37
N GLY A 11 -14.37 -1.03 -12.66
CA GLY A 11 -15.39 -1.63 -11.80
C GLY A 11 -14.82 -2.71 -10.86
N PRO A 12 -15.67 -3.27 -9.99
CA PRO A 12 -15.31 -4.44 -9.19
C PRO A 12 -15.01 -5.63 -10.11
N TYR A 13 -13.97 -6.39 -9.78
CA TYR A 13 -13.63 -7.66 -10.41
C TYR A 13 -13.00 -8.59 -9.35
N PRO A 14 -13.01 -9.92 -9.55
CA PRO A 14 -12.38 -10.85 -8.62
C PRO A 14 -10.90 -10.51 -8.39
N ASP A 15 -10.45 -10.56 -7.14
CA ASP A 15 -9.06 -10.31 -6.74
C ASP A 15 -8.57 -8.88 -7.05
N ARG A 16 -9.49 -7.91 -7.08
CA ARG A 16 -9.16 -6.49 -7.30
C ARG A 16 -8.32 -5.91 -6.16
N ASP A 17 -8.65 -6.25 -4.93
CA ASP A 17 -7.90 -5.99 -3.71
C ASP A 17 -6.47 -6.53 -3.79
N ILE A 18 -6.31 -7.81 -4.15
CA ILE A 18 -5.00 -8.44 -4.35
C ILE A 18 -4.20 -7.72 -5.44
N GLY A 19 -4.84 -7.40 -6.57
CA GLY A 19 -4.19 -6.67 -7.65
C GLY A 19 -3.75 -5.25 -7.26
N CYS A 20 -4.49 -4.59 -6.36
CA CYS A 20 -4.10 -3.30 -5.81
C CYS A 20 -2.87 -3.45 -4.90
N GLN A 21 -2.88 -4.45 -4.04
CA GLN A 21 -1.76 -4.78 -3.15
C GLN A 21 -0.47 -5.07 -3.94
N GLU A 22 -0.54 -5.95 -4.95
CA GLU A 22 0.59 -6.24 -5.83
C GLU A 22 1.12 -5.00 -6.57
N ALA A 23 0.22 -4.09 -6.98
CA ALA A 23 0.61 -2.85 -7.64
C ALA A 23 1.36 -1.88 -6.70
N LEU A 24 1.07 -1.94 -5.40
CA LEU A 24 1.61 -1.04 -4.38
C LEU A 24 2.80 -1.61 -3.62
N GLU A 25 3.01 -2.93 -3.64
CA GLU A 25 4.04 -3.63 -2.86
C GLU A 25 5.44 -3.05 -3.05
N GLN A 26 5.97 -3.03 -4.27
CA GLN A 26 7.32 -2.52 -4.54
C GLN A 26 7.49 -1.04 -4.15
N PRO A 27 6.60 -0.11 -4.58
CA PRO A 27 6.63 1.27 -4.10
C PRO A 27 6.53 1.40 -2.57
N PHE A 28 5.68 0.60 -1.93
CA PHE A 28 5.52 0.59 -0.48
C PHE A 28 6.83 0.21 0.20
N LEU A 29 7.46 -0.91 -0.18
CA LEU A 29 8.72 -1.37 0.41
C LEU A 29 9.84 -0.34 0.27
N GLU A 30 9.93 0.34 -0.87
CA GLU A 30 10.92 1.41 -1.06
C GLU A 30 10.67 2.62 -0.15
N LEU A 31 9.41 2.99 0.09
CA LEU A 31 9.06 4.06 1.02
C LEU A 31 9.23 3.63 2.49
N ALA A 32 8.93 2.37 2.80
CA ALA A 32 9.02 1.80 4.14
C ALA A 32 10.46 1.77 4.68
N LYS A 33 11.48 1.69 3.81
CA LYS A 33 12.90 1.84 4.21
C LYS A 33 13.21 3.15 4.94
N GLY A 34 12.40 4.19 4.72
CA GLY A 34 12.53 5.48 5.40
C GLY A 34 11.65 5.64 6.64
N LEU A 35 10.86 4.62 7.00
CA LEU A 35 9.94 4.65 8.14
C LEU A 35 10.55 4.02 9.38
N THR A 36 10.12 4.47 10.56
CA THR A 36 10.44 3.79 11.82
C THR A 36 9.50 2.59 12.03
N PRO A 37 9.87 1.60 12.86
CA PRO A 37 8.97 0.50 13.22
C PRO A 37 7.61 0.98 13.74
N ASP A 38 7.59 2.07 14.54
CA ASP A 38 6.35 2.68 15.03
C ASP A 38 5.47 3.19 13.88
N ASN A 39 6.06 3.82 12.86
CA ASN A 39 5.30 4.27 11.69
C ASN A 39 4.73 3.10 10.89
N VAL A 40 5.44 1.97 10.81
CA VAL A 40 4.92 0.76 10.18
C VAL A 40 3.75 0.20 10.99
N ALA A 41 3.88 0.13 12.33
CA ALA A 41 2.82 -0.31 13.24
C ALA A 41 1.56 0.57 13.14
N GLU A 42 1.72 1.89 13.11
CA GLU A 42 0.61 2.84 12.90
C GLU A 42 -0.05 2.63 11.54
N THR A 43 0.74 2.40 10.49
CA THR A 43 0.23 2.15 9.13
C THR A 43 -0.59 0.87 9.07
N ALA A 44 -0.14 -0.22 9.70
CA ALA A 44 -0.90 -1.46 9.78
C ALA A 44 -2.22 -1.29 10.53
N GLY A 45 -2.26 -0.38 11.51
CA GLY A 45 -3.48 0.07 12.18
C GLY A 45 -4.37 1.00 11.35
N GLY A 46 -4.04 1.28 10.09
CA GLY A 46 -4.79 2.15 9.17
C GLY A 46 -4.42 3.64 9.27
N ASN A 47 -3.40 4.02 10.05
CA ASN A 47 -2.97 5.41 10.16
C ASN A 47 -1.75 5.68 9.27
N LEU A 48 -2.00 6.05 8.02
CA LEU A 48 -0.94 6.25 7.04
C LEU A 48 -0.16 7.57 7.30
N PRO A 49 1.18 7.54 7.40
CA PRO A 49 2.00 8.74 7.39
C PRO A 49 1.91 9.45 6.02
N PRO A 50 2.24 10.76 5.96
CA PRO A 50 2.06 11.57 4.74
C PRO A 50 2.67 10.97 3.47
N VAL A 51 3.81 10.28 3.60
CA VAL A 51 4.49 9.65 2.47
C VAL A 51 3.69 8.49 1.87
N LEU A 52 3.01 7.70 2.71
CA LEU A 52 2.16 6.59 2.29
C LEU A 52 0.78 7.07 1.83
N LYS A 53 0.23 8.14 2.44
CA LYS A 53 -0.94 8.84 1.87
C LYS A 53 -0.66 9.34 0.45
N GLY A 54 0.54 9.87 0.21
CA GLY A 54 0.99 10.24 -1.12
C GLY A 54 1.11 9.06 -2.09
N LEU A 55 1.33 7.83 -1.61
CA LEU A 55 1.26 6.63 -2.43
C LEU A 55 -0.19 6.28 -2.79
N ALA A 56 -1.12 6.34 -1.83
CA ALA A 56 -2.55 6.10 -2.09
C ALA A 56 -3.13 7.07 -3.14
N LEU A 57 -2.80 8.36 -3.03
CA LEU A 57 -3.21 9.36 -4.03
C LEU A 57 -2.58 9.11 -5.42
N ARG A 58 -1.36 8.54 -5.48
CA ARG A 58 -0.76 8.16 -6.77
C ARG A 58 -1.45 6.94 -7.38
N ALA A 59 -1.93 6.01 -6.56
CA ALA A 59 -2.74 4.88 -7.01
C ALA A 59 -4.04 5.35 -7.67
N GLU A 60 -4.67 6.39 -7.10
CA GLU A 60 -5.86 7.01 -7.68
C GLU A 60 -5.64 7.50 -9.11
N ASN A 61 -4.50 8.15 -9.35
CA ASN A 61 -4.15 8.68 -10.67
C ASN A 61 -4.01 7.60 -11.76
N VAL A 62 -3.84 6.32 -11.39
CA VAL A 62 -3.78 5.20 -12.33
C VAL A 62 -5.05 4.34 -12.36
N GLY A 63 -6.07 4.70 -11.56
CA GLY A 63 -7.42 4.11 -11.60
C GLY A 63 -7.81 3.23 -10.40
N TRP A 64 -6.95 3.07 -9.40
CA TRP A 64 -7.35 2.49 -8.10
C TRP A 64 -8.22 3.48 -7.33
N THR A 65 -9.03 3.05 -6.38
CA THR A 65 -9.62 4.03 -5.44
C THR A 65 -8.60 4.34 -4.33
N VAL A 66 -8.72 5.52 -3.71
CA VAL A 66 -7.88 5.87 -2.56
C VAL A 66 -8.11 4.86 -1.42
N GLU A 67 -9.36 4.51 -1.15
CA GLU A 67 -9.75 3.56 -0.11
C GLU A 67 -9.11 2.18 -0.34
N GLU A 68 -9.15 1.66 -1.57
CA GLU A 68 -8.49 0.39 -1.93
C GLU A 68 -6.98 0.45 -1.70
N ALA A 69 -6.36 1.59 -2.04
CA ALA A 69 -4.93 1.77 -1.85
C ALA A 69 -4.55 1.90 -0.37
N GLU A 70 -5.37 2.56 0.45
CA GLU A 70 -5.13 2.67 1.90
C GLU A 70 -5.24 1.32 2.60
N VAL A 71 -6.25 0.51 2.24
CA VAL A 71 -6.39 -0.87 2.75
C VAL A 71 -5.19 -1.70 2.35
N ALA A 72 -4.83 -1.72 1.06
CA ALA A 72 -3.69 -2.48 0.56
C ALA A 72 -2.36 -2.06 1.23
N ILE A 73 -2.14 -0.76 1.45
CA ILE A 73 -0.95 -0.26 2.17
C ILE A 73 -0.94 -0.74 3.62
N SER A 74 -2.10 -0.77 4.29
CA SER A 74 -2.21 -1.25 5.67
C SER A 74 -1.90 -2.75 5.77
N GLU A 75 -2.39 -3.55 4.82
CA GLU A 75 -2.08 -4.99 4.73
C GLU A 75 -0.59 -5.24 4.45
N LEU A 76 0.02 -4.47 3.55
CA LEU A 76 1.46 -4.54 3.30
C LEU A 76 2.29 -4.16 4.54
N ALA A 77 1.84 -3.17 5.32
CA ALA A 77 2.49 -2.81 6.57
C ALA A 77 2.34 -3.90 7.64
N GLN A 78 1.19 -4.55 7.72
CA GLN A 78 0.97 -5.70 8.60
C GLN A 78 1.93 -6.85 8.24
N ASN A 79 2.05 -7.20 6.95
CA ASN A 79 2.99 -8.22 6.50
C ASN A 79 4.44 -7.87 6.86
N LEU A 80 4.85 -6.62 6.65
CA LEU A 80 6.19 -6.17 7.01
C LEU A 80 6.45 -6.23 8.53
N LEU A 81 5.47 -5.89 9.37
CA LEU A 81 5.59 -6.02 10.82
C LEU A 81 5.74 -7.47 11.26
N ASP A 82 4.96 -8.37 10.65
CA ASP A 82 5.01 -9.78 10.96
C ASP A 82 6.38 -10.37 10.58
N GLU A 83 6.94 -9.97 9.43
CA GLU A 83 8.30 -10.34 9.03
C GLU A 83 9.37 -9.81 10.00
N MET A 84 9.24 -8.56 10.46
CA MET A 84 10.16 -7.97 11.45
C MET A 84 10.10 -8.66 12.81
N SER A 85 8.93 -9.19 13.20
CA SER A 85 8.73 -9.91 14.46
C SER A 85 9.34 -11.32 14.46
N LEU A 86 9.54 -11.90 13.27
CA LEU A 86 10.12 -13.22 13.08
C LEU A 86 11.67 -13.21 12.98
N MET A 87 12.29 -12.02 12.91
CA MET A 87 13.75 -11.83 12.90
C MET A 87 14.33 -11.63 14.30
#